data_AF-A0A9E5QK84-F1
#
_entry.id   AF-A0A9E5QK84-F1
#
_cell.length_a   1.000
_cell.length_b   1.000
_cell.length_c   1.000
_cell.angle_alpha   90.00
_cell.angle_beta   90.00
_cell.angle_gamma   90.00
#
_symmetry.space_group_name_H-M   'P 1'
#
loop_
_entity.id
_entity.type
_entity.pdbx_description
1 polymer ?
#
loop_
_entity_poly.entity_id
_entity_poly.type
_entity_poly.pdbx_seq_one_letter_code
_entity_poly.pdbx_strand_id
1 'polypeptide(L)'
;MRANRWMLAAVLAALTGTAAAAPLMSEEWAKAACTAWNADATLTKDLYETGWAANDKKRGYKALQVARKDCKSSPKVEVRIAAKDGKAMCVSGGLSTARLDLDVDYAMTADTRRWIEMGKGEYGPMRAMMFGRLSFEGPMGEAMGNMGPFESFLLLVGKVPGETNACPQ
;
A
#
# COMPACT_ATOMS: atom_id res chain seq x y z
N MET A 1 2.77 -70.67 1.46
CA MET A 1 3.08 -69.69 0.39
C MET A 1 2.37 -68.38 0.72
N ARG A 2 3.13 -67.27 0.77
CA ARG A 2 2.83 -65.82 0.57
C ARG A 2 1.43 -65.29 1.00
N ALA A 3 1.29 -64.18 1.71
CA ALA A 3 1.84 -62.89 1.28
C ALA A 3 1.93 -61.87 2.43
N ASN A 4 3.08 -61.19 2.48
CA ASN A 4 3.32 -59.98 3.27
C ASN A 4 2.66 -58.80 2.54
N ARG A 5 1.67 -58.12 3.13
CA ARG A 5 1.10 -56.87 2.58
C ARG A 5 1.95 -55.70 3.05
N TRP A 6 2.75 -55.18 2.12
CA TRP A 6 3.50 -53.95 2.29
C TRP A 6 2.52 -52.76 2.23
N MET A 7 2.45 -51.96 3.29
CA MET A 7 1.81 -50.64 3.24
C MET A 7 2.79 -49.64 2.63
N LEU A 8 2.44 -49.09 1.46
CA LEU A 8 3.12 -47.92 0.89
C LEU A 8 2.41 -46.67 1.41
N ALA A 9 3.07 -45.91 2.29
CA ALA A 9 2.67 -44.55 2.64
C ALA A 9 3.24 -43.58 1.59
N ALA A 10 2.37 -42.98 0.79
CA ALA A 10 2.76 -41.91 -0.12
C ALA A 10 2.82 -40.58 0.65
N VAL A 11 4.03 -40.07 0.89
CA VAL A 11 4.26 -38.74 1.44
C VAL A 11 4.12 -37.73 0.29
N LEU A 12 3.01 -36.99 0.24
CA LEU A 12 2.92 -35.79 -0.59
C LEU A 12 3.73 -34.67 0.07
N ALA A 13 4.93 -34.40 -0.45
CA ALA A 13 5.66 -33.18 -0.15
C ALA A 13 4.95 -32.01 -0.84
N ALA A 14 4.25 -31.17 -0.07
CA ALA A 14 3.77 -29.88 -0.55
C ALA A 14 4.98 -28.97 -0.82
N LEU A 15 5.27 -28.71 -2.10
CA LEU A 15 6.23 -27.69 -2.52
C LEU A 15 5.63 -26.31 -2.18
N THR A 16 5.99 -25.76 -1.02
CA THR A 16 5.78 -24.34 -0.75
C THR A 16 6.80 -23.56 -1.57
N GLY A 17 6.46 -23.21 -2.81
CA GLY A 17 7.25 -22.26 -3.58
C GLY A 17 7.26 -20.91 -2.85
N THR A 18 8.43 -20.43 -2.49
CA THR A 18 8.61 -19.01 -2.12
C THR A 18 8.37 -18.19 -3.37
N ALA A 19 7.13 -17.74 -3.57
CA ALA A 19 6.83 -16.74 -4.58
C ALA A 19 7.71 -15.52 -4.28
N ALA A 20 8.57 -15.16 -5.23
CA ALA A 20 9.34 -13.92 -5.14
C ALA A 20 8.38 -12.75 -4.95
N ALA A 21 8.72 -11.81 -4.06
CA ALA A 21 7.87 -10.66 -3.84
C ALA A 21 7.75 -9.87 -5.16
N ALA A 22 6.56 -9.33 -5.44
CA ALA A 22 6.39 -8.48 -6.60
C ALA A 22 7.21 -7.18 -6.42
N PRO A 23 7.57 -6.46 -7.50
CA PRO A 23 8.27 -5.19 -7.38
C PRO A 23 7.52 -4.22 -6.46
N LEU A 24 8.25 -3.48 -5.64
CA LEU A 24 7.69 -2.41 -4.80
C LEU A 24 6.93 -1.42 -5.69
N MET A 25 5.66 -1.17 -5.33
CA MET A 25 4.71 -0.35 -6.10
C MET A 25 4.31 -0.94 -7.47
N SER A 26 4.35 -2.26 -7.64
CA SER A 26 3.63 -2.96 -8.71
C SER A 26 2.14 -3.12 -8.40
N GLU A 27 1.36 -3.57 -9.39
CA GLU A 27 -0.05 -3.88 -9.23
C GLU A 27 -0.30 -4.88 -8.09
N GLU A 28 0.50 -5.95 -8.03
CA GLU A 28 0.41 -6.98 -6.99
C GLU A 28 0.77 -6.41 -5.61
N TRP A 29 1.78 -5.55 -5.54
CA TRP A 29 2.12 -4.84 -4.31
C TRP A 29 0.94 -3.97 -3.84
N ALA A 30 0.25 -3.26 -4.74
CA ALA A 30 -0.89 -2.43 -4.37
C ALA A 30 -2.09 -3.25 -3.88
N LYS A 31 -2.33 -4.43 -4.46
CA LYS A 31 -3.31 -5.40 -3.95
C LYS A 31 -2.96 -5.85 -2.54
N ALA A 32 -1.69 -6.19 -2.30
CA ALA A 32 -1.21 -6.58 -0.98
C ALA A 32 -1.28 -5.42 0.04
N ALA A 33 -0.97 -4.20 -0.39
CA ALA A 33 -1.07 -3.00 0.42
C ALA A 33 -2.53 -2.69 0.82
N CYS A 34 -3.49 -2.93 -0.08
CA CYS A 34 -4.91 -2.81 0.23
C CYS A 34 -5.36 -3.79 1.33
N THR A 35 -4.89 -5.04 1.26
CA THR A 35 -5.13 -6.04 2.30
C THR A 35 -4.48 -5.63 3.63
N ALA A 36 -3.22 -5.20 3.59
CA ALA A 36 -2.50 -4.75 4.78
C ALA A 36 -3.15 -3.51 5.42
N TRP A 37 -3.66 -2.58 4.62
CA TRP A 37 -4.38 -1.39 5.09
C TRP A 37 -5.56 -1.81 5.96
N ASN A 38 -6.36 -2.77 5.48
CA ASN A 38 -7.55 -3.26 6.18
C ASN A 38 -7.24 -4.00 7.50
N ALA A 39 -5.99 -4.39 7.72
CA ALA A 39 -5.51 -4.99 8.95
C ALA A 39 -4.91 -3.97 9.95
N ASP A 40 -4.70 -2.72 9.54
CA ASP A 40 -4.10 -1.68 10.36
C ASP A 40 -5.19 -0.82 11.02
N ALA A 41 -5.24 -0.85 12.37
CA ALA A 41 -6.27 -0.15 13.13
C ALA A 41 -6.17 1.38 12.99
N THR A 42 -4.96 1.94 12.90
CA THR A 42 -4.79 3.39 12.74
C THR A 42 -5.27 3.83 11.36
N LEU A 43 -4.98 3.05 10.32
CA LEU A 43 -5.46 3.35 8.97
C LEU A 43 -6.96 3.17 8.80
N THR A 44 -7.57 2.20 9.50
CA THR A 44 -9.01 1.92 9.34
C THR A 44 -9.90 2.70 10.30
N LYS A 45 -9.51 2.84 11.56
CA LYS A 45 -10.30 3.49 12.60
C LYS A 45 -10.02 4.99 12.65
N ASP A 46 -8.77 5.39 12.85
CA ASP A 46 -8.45 6.79 13.14
C ASP A 46 -8.76 7.68 11.93
N LEU A 47 -8.46 7.24 10.69
CA LEU A 47 -8.87 7.96 9.46
C LEU A 47 -10.39 8.04 9.25
N TYR A 48 -11.15 7.10 9.80
CA TYR A 48 -12.60 7.19 9.75
C TYR A 48 -13.11 8.23 10.74
N GLU A 49 -12.58 8.23 11.97
CA GLU A 49 -12.97 9.14 13.04
C GLU A 49 -12.68 10.61 12.70
N THR A 50 -11.63 10.89 11.92
CA THR A 50 -11.37 12.25 11.42
C THR A 50 -12.30 12.68 10.29
N GLY A 51 -13.11 11.78 9.74
CA GLY A 51 -13.96 12.02 8.58
C GLY A 51 -13.20 12.01 7.24
N TRP A 52 -11.89 11.73 7.25
CA TRP A 52 -11.05 11.77 6.06
C TRP A 52 -11.59 10.87 4.94
N ALA A 53 -11.95 9.63 5.24
CA ALA A 53 -12.45 8.68 4.24
C ALA A 53 -13.83 9.06 3.64
N ALA A 54 -14.60 9.92 4.33
CA ALA A 54 -15.88 10.41 3.84
C ALA A 54 -15.74 11.69 2.99
N ASN A 55 -14.58 12.36 3.03
CA ASN A 55 -14.29 13.50 2.16
C ASN A 55 -13.87 13.02 0.76
N ASP A 56 -14.81 12.43 0.03
CA ASP A 56 -14.59 11.77 -1.27
C ASP A 56 -15.34 12.45 -2.43
N LYS A 57 -15.93 13.63 -2.19
CA LYS A 57 -16.85 14.34 -3.10
C LYS A 57 -18.02 13.48 -3.60
N LYS A 58 -18.54 12.59 -2.75
CA LYS A 58 -19.63 11.64 -3.05
C LYS A 58 -19.27 10.61 -4.14
N ARG A 59 -17.98 10.39 -4.42
CA ARG A 59 -17.53 9.36 -5.38
C ARG A 59 -17.55 7.96 -4.78
N GLY A 60 -17.67 7.83 -3.46
CA GLY A 60 -17.61 6.57 -2.73
C GLY A 60 -16.19 6.11 -2.39
N TYR A 61 -15.15 6.85 -2.78
CA TYR A 61 -13.76 6.59 -2.40
C TYR A 61 -12.82 7.79 -2.62
N LYS A 62 -11.73 7.78 -1.87
CA LYS A 62 -10.50 8.55 -2.15
C LYS A 62 -9.45 7.63 -2.77
N ALA A 63 -8.70 8.13 -3.75
CA ALA A 63 -7.60 7.42 -4.39
C ALA A 63 -6.26 7.90 -3.84
N LEU A 64 -5.43 6.95 -3.42
CA LEU A 64 -4.05 7.17 -2.98
C LEU A 64 -3.14 6.56 -4.04
N GLN A 65 -2.65 7.41 -4.95
CA GLN A 65 -1.73 7.01 -6.00
C GLN A 65 -0.29 7.06 -5.48
N VAL A 66 0.48 6.00 -5.73
CA VAL A 66 1.92 5.95 -5.41
C VAL A 66 2.75 5.51 -6.59
N ALA A 67 3.98 6.02 -6.64
CA ALA A 67 4.99 5.57 -7.59
C ALA A 67 6.42 5.79 -7.11
N ARG A 68 7.35 5.07 -7.74
CA ARG A 68 8.80 5.24 -7.58
C ARG A 68 9.30 6.24 -8.62
N LYS A 69 9.86 7.36 -8.16
CA LYS A 69 10.33 8.47 -9.00
C LYS A 69 11.51 8.07 -9.90
N ASP A 70 12.33 7.15 -9.42
CA ASP A 70 13.47 6.54 -10.13
C ASP A 70 13.03 5.46 -11.14
N CYS A 71 11.75 5.09 -11.18
CA CYS A 71 11.15 4.18 -12.17
C CYS A 71 10.24 4.93 -13.15
N LYS A 72 10.84 5.81 -13.97
CA LYS A 72 10.11 6.82 -14.77
C LYS A 72 9.10 6.26 -15.78
N SER A 73 9.33 5.05 -16.30
CA SER A 73 8.46 4.40 -17.28
C SER A 73 7.43 3.46 -16.67
N SER A 74 7.51 3.22 -15.35
CA SER A 74 6.60 2.30 -14.68
C SER A 74 5.20 2.87 -14.58
N PRO A 75 4.16 2.03 -14.67
CA PRO A 75 2.82 2.46 -14.34
C PRO A 75 2.76 2.88 -12.87
N LYS A 76 1.88 3.84 -12.58
CA LYS A 76 1.55 4.18 -11.19
C LYS A 76 0.52 3.20 -10.67
N VAL A 77 0.49 3.02 -9.37
CA VAL A 77 -0.51 2.18 -8.69
C VAL A 77 -1.31 3.01 -7.71
N GLU A 78 -2.49 2.53 -7.34
CA GLU A 78 -3.33 3.19 -6.36
C GLU A 78 -3.99 2.20 -5.40
N VAL A 79 -4.35 2.70 -4.22
CA VAL A 79 -5.37 2.09 -3.38
C VAL A 79 -6.56 3.04 -3.28
N ARG A 80 -7.78 2.50 -3.28
CA ARG A 80 -9.02 3.25 -3.10
C ARG A 80 -9.57 2.98 -1.72
N ILE A 81 -9.77 4.03 -0.95
CA ILE A 81 -10.26 3.96 0.44
C ILE A 81 -11.66 4.55 0.50
N ALA A 82 -12.58 3.81 1.09
CA ALA A 82 -13.98 4.20 1.26
C ALA A 82 -14.38 4.16 2.74
N ALA A 83 -15.26 5.07 3.15
CA ALA A 83 -15.96 4.95 4.43
C ALA A 83 -16.96 3.77 4.35
N LYS A 84 -16.68 2.68 5.06
CA LYS A 84 -17.51 1.46 5.07
C LYS A 84 -17.52 0.84 6.46
N ASP A 85 -18.69 0.48 6.96
CA ASP A 85 -18.89 -0.22 8.25
C ASP A 85 -18.19 0.49 9.43
N GLY A 86 -18.23 1.82 9.45
CA GLY A 86 -17.59 2.63 10.50
C GLY A 86 -16.06 2.70 10.39
N LYS A 87 -15.48 2.42 9.21
CA LYS A 87 -14.04 2.37 8.98
C LYS A 87 -13.63 2.96 7.63
N ALA A 88 -12.38 3.39 7.52
CA ALA A 88 -11.71 3.77 6.30
C ALA A 88 -11.13 2.51 5.65
N MET A 89 -11.94 1.81 4.87
CA MET A 89 -11.61 0.51 4.29
C MET A 89 -10.98 0.69 2.91
N CYS A 90 -9.85 0.03 2.66
CA CYS A 90 -9.38 -0.16 1.30
C CYS A 90 -10.32 -1.13 0.57
N VAL A 91 -10.95 -0.64 -0.50
CA VAL A 91 -11.92 -1.39 -1.31
C VAL A 91 -11.33 -1.91 -2.62
N SER A 92 -10.20 -1.36 -3.06
CA SER A 92 -9.44 -1.88 -4.20
C SER A 92 -7.99 -1.39 -4.15
N GLY A 93 -7.05 -2.24 -4.58
CA GLY A 93 -5.68 -1.86 -4.89
C GLY A 93 -5.24 -2.43 -6.22
N GLY A 94 -4.42 -1.70 -6.98
CA GLY A 94 -3.93 -2.16 -8.28
C GLY A 94 -3.34 -1.03 -9.12
N LEU A 95 -3.28 -1.23 -10.44
CA LEU A 95 -2.86 -0.19 -11.38
C LEU A 95 -3.74 1.05 -11.24
N SER A 96 -3.11 2.21 -11.26
CA SER A 96 -3.84 3.46 -11.19
C SER A 96 -4.60 3.68 -12.50
N THR A 97 -5.92 3.73 -12.38
CA THR A 97 -6.85 4.01 -13.49
C THR A 97 -7.55 5.36 -13.30
N ALA A 98 -7.35 6.00 -12.14
CA ALA A 98 -8.00 7.25 -11.81
C ALA A 98 -7.31 8.45 -12.44
N ARG A 99 -8.11 9.34 -13.05
CA ARG A 99 -7.77 10.76 -13.08
C ARG A 99 -8.02 11.29 -11.67
N LEU A 100 -6.94 11.60 -10.95
CA LEU A 100 -7.04 12.10 -9.58
C LEU A 100 -7.81 13.43 -9.53
N ASP A 101 -8.68 13.57 -8.55
CA ASP A 101 -9.28 14.83 -8.13
C ASP A 101 -8.47 15.33 -6.92
N LEU A 102 -7.44 16.14 -7.17
CA LEU A 102 -6.46 16.55 -6.14
C LEU A 102 -7.03 17.47 -5.05
N ASP A 103 -8.32 17.80 -5.08
CA ASP A 103 -9.00 18.42 -3.93
C ASP A 103 -9.30 17.38 -2.83
N VAL A 104 -9.32 16.08 -3.17
CA VAL A 104 -9.63 14.98 -2.25
C VAL A 104 -8.70 13.77 -2.38
N ASP A 105 -8.06 13.58 -3.53
CA ASP A 105 -7.15 12.47 -3.82
C ASP A 105 -5.70 12.84 -3.54
N TYR A 106 -4.91 11.82 -3.22
CA TYR A 106 -3.52 11.97 -2.82
C TYR A 106 -2.64 11.30 -3.88
N ALA A 107 -1.62 12.00 -4.36
CA ALA A 107 -0.57 11.46 -5.18
C ALA A 107 0.77 11.60 -4.46
N MET A 108 1.51 10.51 -4.36
CA MET A 108 2.79 10.48 -3.66
C MET A 108 3.87 9.81 -4.49
N THR A 109 5.02 10.48 -4.62
CA THR A 109 6.18 9.89 -5.30
C THR A 109 7.46 10.15 -4.53
N ALA A 110 8.35 9.17 -4.53
CA ALA A 110 9.66 9.25 -3.93
C ALA A 110 10.62 8.29 -4.65
N ASP A 111 11.92 8.48 -4.52
CA ASP A 111 12.88 7.47 -4.98
C ASP A 111 12.73 6.19 -4.15
N THR A 112 13.04 5.03 -4.73
CA THR A 112 13.00 3.72 -4.06
C THR A 112 13.62 3.75 -2.67
N ARG A 113 14.82 4.34 -2.56
CA ARG A 113 15.54 4.45 -1.29
C ARG A 113 14.72 5.19 -0.23
N ARG A 114 14.04 6.27 -0.61
CA ARG A 114 13.24 7.07 0.33
C ARG A 114 11.99 6.34 0.78
N TRP A 115 11.35 5.58 -0.12
CA TRP A 115 10.26 4.67 0.27
C TRP A 115 10.71 3.63 1.29
N ILE A 116 11.91 3.05 1.13
CA ILE A 116 12.47 2.11 2.10
C ILE A 116 12.74 2.78 3.45
N GLU A 117 13.41 3.93 3.46
CA GLU A 117 13.74 4.68 4.69
C GLU A 117 12.45 5.05 5.46
N MET A 118 11.42 5.53 4.76
CA MET A 118 10.10 5.84 5.36
C MET A 118 9.36 4.59 5.84
N GLY A 119 9.39 3.50 5.07
CA GLY A 119 8.79 2.22 5.43
C GLY A 119 9.39 1.59 6.69
N LYS A 120 10.66 1.88 6.97
CA LYS A 120 11.35 1.50 8.22
C LYS A 120 11.08 2.44 9.38
N GLY A 121 10.43 3.57 9.15
CA GLY A 121 10.22 4.60 10.17
C GLY A 121 11.48 5.40 10.53
N GLU A 122 12.48 5.48 9.64
CA GLU A 122 13.70 6.25 9.91
C GLU A 122 13.40 7.75 10.09
N TYR A 123 12.33 8.22 9.45
CA TYR A 123 11.76 9.55 9.65
C TYR A 123 10.29 9.57 9.20
N GLY A 124 9.49 10.40 9.87
CA GLY A 124 8.08 10.58 9.55
C GLY A 124 7.79 11.48 8.34
N PRO A 125 6.53 11.55 7.93
CA PRO A 125 6.05 12.31 6.76
C PRO A 125 6.45 13.80 6.77
N MET A 126 6.45 14.46 7.92
CA MET A 126 6.87 15.88 8.04
C MET A 126 8.30 16.10 7.57
N ARG A 127 9.25 15.28 8.07
CA ARG A 127 10.66 15.36 7.66
C ARG A 127 10.83 14.95 6.21
N ALA A 128 10.07 13.95 5.76
CA ALA A 128 10.11 13.50 4.37
C ALA A 128 9.75 14.63 3.40
N MET A 129 8.67 15.36 3.67
CA MET A 129 8.22 16.49 2.84
C MET A 129 9.15 17.69 2.99
N MET A 130 9.55 18.07 4.21
CA MET A 130 10.42 19.22 4.46
C MET A 130 11.77 19.12 3.74
N PHE A 131 12.34 17.91 3.63
CA PHE A 131 13.59 17.67 2.91
C PHE A 131 13.40 17.25 1.45
N GLY A 132 12.18 17.34 0.89
CA GLY A 132 11.89 16.97 -0.49
C GLY A 132 12.11 15.49 -0.82
N ARG A 133 12.07 14.61 0.19
CA ARG A 133 12.25 13.15 0.05
C ARG A 133 10.96 12.44 -0.34
N LEU A 134 9.82 13.07 -0.10
CA LEU A 134 8.49 12.65 -0.53
C LEU A 134 7.84 13.82 -1.25
N SER A 135 7.45 13.61 -2.51
CA SER A 135 6.60 14.53 -3.24
C SER A 135 5.15 14.18 -2.93
N PHE A 136 4.34 15.17 -2.58
CA PHE A 136 2.94 15.02 -2.25
C PHE A 136 2.11 16.01 -3.07
N GLU A 137 1.05 15.51 -3.69
CA GLU A 137 0.02 16.28 -4.38
C GLU A 137 -1.34 15.90 -3.78
N GLY A 138 -2.15 16.90 -3.41
CA GLY A 138 -3.43 16.69 -2.73
C GLY A 138 -3.75 17.84 -1.75
N PRO A 139 -4.84 17.73 -0.97
CA PRO A 139 -5.23 18.74 0.00
C PRO A 139 -4.28 18.75 1.21
N MET A 140 -3.19 19.50 1.12
CA MET A 140 -2.12 19.56 2.12
C MET A 140 -2.64 19.82 3.54
N GLY A 141 -3.62 20.71 3.72
CA GLY A 141 -4.21 21.00 5.04
C GLY A 141 -4.91 19.78 5.66
N GLU A 142 -5.62 18.99 4.85
CA GLU A 142 -6.25 17.74 5.30
C GLU A 142 -5.18 16.70 5.66
N ALA A 143 -4.13 16.56 4.84
CA ALA A 143 -3.01 15.67 5.13
C ALA A 143 -2.31 16.03 6.45
N MET A 144 -2.09 17.33 6.71
CA MET A 144 -1.55 17.84 7.98
C MET A 144 -2.48 17.61 9.18
N GLY A 145 -3.80 17.58 8.97
CA GLY A 145 -4.75 17.19 10.02
C GLY A 145 -4.69 15.69 10.37
N ASN A 146 -4.15 14.86 9.46
CA ASN A 146 -4.13 13.40 9.56
C ASN A 146 -2.70 12.85 9.62
N MET A 147 -1.74 13.58 10.22
CA MET A 147 -0.32 13.19 10.20
C MET A 147 -0.04 11.82 10.81
N GLY A 148 -0.72 11.45 11.90
CA GLY A 148 -0.54 10.14 12.53
C GLY A 148 -0.89 8.99 11.59
N PRO A 149 -2.12 8.94 11.05
CA PRO A 149 -2.45 7.92 10.05
C PRO A 149 -1.65 8.02 8.75
N PHE A 150 -1.23 9.21 8.34
CA PHE A 150 -0.34 9.36 7.20
C PHE A 150 1.04 8.70 7.47
N GLU A 151 1.57 8.80 8.69
CA GLU A 151 2.76 8.06 9.09
C GLU A 151 2.53 6.55 9.05
N SER A 152 1.38 6.06 9.54
CA SER A 152 1.02 4.63 9.43
C SER A 152 0.98 4.13 7.98
N PHE A 153 0.54 4.97 7.04
CA PHE A 153 0.60 4.64 5.61
C PHE A 153 2.04 4.49 5.12
N LEU A 154 2.93 5.43 5.50
CA LEU A 154 4.34 5.34 5.12
C LEU A 154 5.01 4.10 5.72
N LEU A 155 4.73 3.77 6.98
CA LEU A 155 5.21 2.55 7.62
C LEU A 155 4.67 1.29 6.93
N LEU A 156 3.40 1.31 6.49
CA LEU A 156 2.79 0.19 5.76
C LEU A 156 3.58 -0.16 4.50
N VAL A 157 4.19 0.82 3.82
CA VAL A 157 5.07 0.56 2.66
C VAL A 157 6.22 -0.39 3.01
N GLY A 158 6.77 -0.31 4.23
CA GLY A 158 7.82 -1.22 4.71
C GLY A 158 7.30 -2.56 5.25
N LYS A 159 6.01 -2.66 5.58
CA LYS A 159 5.38 -3.90 6.07
C LYS A 159 4.95 -4.82 4.92
N VAL A 160 4.61 -4.25 3.76
CA VAL A 160 4.18 -5.01 2.58
C VAL A 160 5.41 -5.47 1.79
N PRO A 161 5.61 -6.78 1.57
CA PRO A 161 6.75 -7.27 0.79
C PRO A 161 6.80 -6.65 -0.61
N GLY A 162 7.97 -6.15 -1.01
CA GLY A 162 8.17 -5.55 -2.33
C GLY A 162 9.64 -5.57 -2.75
N GLU A 163 9.94 -6.14 -3.92
CA GLU A 163 11.30 -6.17 -4.48
C GLU A 163 11.71 -4.79 -4.99
N THR A 164 12.93 -4.36 -4.66
CA THR A 164 13.40 -3.00 -4.95
C THR A 164 14.42 -2.93 -6.09
N ASN A 165 14.95 -4.09 -6.49
CA ASN A 165 16.00 -4.23 -7.51
C ASN A 165 15.48 -4.12 -8.96
N ALA A 166 14.17 -4.15 -9.16
CA ALA A 166 13.54 -3.99 -10.46
C ALA A 166 12.39 -2.97 -10.39
N CYS A 167 12.15 -2.24 -11.47
CA CYS A 167 11.01 -1.34 -11.59
C CYS A 167 9.74 -2.11 -12.00
N PRO A 168 8.55 -1.74 -11.48
CA PRO A 168 7.28 -2.29 -11.94
C PRO A 168 7.11 -2.17 -13.47
N GLN A 169 6.45 -3.14 -14.09
CA GLN A 169 6.14 -3.16 -15.52
C GLN A 169 4.64 -2.98 -15.74
#